data_AF-A0A968LD06-F1
#
_entry.id   AF-A0A968LD06-F1
#
_cell.length_a   1.000
_cell.length_b   1.000
_cell.length_c   1.000
_cell.angle_alpha   90.00
_cell.angle_beta   90.00
_cell.angle_gamma   90.00
#
_symmetry.space_group_name_H-M   'P 1'
#
loop_
_entity.id
_entity.type
_entity.pdbx_description
1 polymer ?
#
loop_
_entity_poly.entity_id
_entity_poly.type
_entity_poly.pdbx_seq_one_letter_code
_entity_poly.pdbx_strand_id
1 'polypeptide(L)'
;PWNRILPVGDSSSNQSPLSFGGFGAMVRHLPRLHRGIHEALLYDALSQAALAQLHPYQPNLSVTWLFQRTMSVGVDQSLDPDAINRLMNAVFLAMEQLGDPVLKPFLQDVVQFGALSQTLSQMSVTYPNIVTRLIPQVGLPPLMDWMRHYLSLGVYSAACPAVKALQPLFHQLPPLGRYYGDRLIDALSYGSGADYRGHEAP
;
A
#
# COMPACT_ATOMS: atom_id res chain seq x y z
N PRO A 1 8.08 -7.10 20.71
CA PRO A 1 6.89 -6.35 21.18
C PRO A 1 6.16 -7.12 22.29
N TRP A 2 5.54 -6.42 23.24
CA TRP A 2 4.84 -7.00 24.40
C TRP A 2 3.32 -6.99 24.21
N ASN A 3 2.59 -7.75 25.04
CA ASN A 3 1.14 -7.66 25.13
C ASN A 3 0.72 -6.23 25.56
N ARG A 4 -0.49 -5.80 25.16
CA ARG A 4 -1.08 -4.51 25.54
C ARG A 4 -0.30 -3.27 25.07
N ILE A 5 0.61 -3.41 24.10
CA ILE A 5 1.36 -2.30 23.50
C ILE A 5 1.05 -2.24 22.00
N LEU A 6 0.60 -1.07 21.53
CA LEU A 6 0.31 -0.78 20.12
C LEU A 6 1.02 0.53 19.71
N PRO A 7 2.01 0.48 18.81
CA PRO A 7 2.61 1.70 18.27
C PRO A 7 1.64 2.43 17.32
N VAL A 8 1.64 3.76 17.33
CA VAL A 8 0.77 4.59 16.47
C VAL A 8 1.59 5.73 15.83
N GLY A 9 1.18 6.17 14.64
CA GLY A 9 1.87 7.22 13.89
C GLY A 9 3.24 6.74 13.40
N ASP A 10 4.26 7.58 13.50
CA ASP A 10 5.62 7.29 13.00
C ASP A 10 6.25 6.08 13.70
N SER A 11 5.88 5.83 14.96
CA SER A 11 6.33 4.63 15.69
C SER A 11 5.83 3.31 15.10
N SER A 12 4.81 3.36 14.22
CA SER A 12 4.12 2.18 13.69
C SER A 12 4.60 1.72 12.31
N SER A 13 5.63 2.38 11.74
CA SER A 13 6.21 2.09 10.42
C SER A 13 5.22 2.08 9.23
N ASN A 14 4.00 2.57 9.42
CA ASN A 14 2.98 2.71 8.37
C ASN A 14 3.08 4.07 7.64
N GLN A 15 4.30 4.50 7.33
CA GLN A 15 4.52 5.74 6.59
C GLN A 15 4.39 5.48 5.10
N SER A 16 3.82 6.43 4.35
CA SER A 16 3.95 6.37 2.91
C SER A 16 5.41 6.61 2.54
N PRO A 17 6.01 5.70 1.78
CA PRO A 17 7.34 5.91 1.26
C PRO A 17 7.37 7.05 0.22
N LEU A 18 6.29 7.25 -0.55
CA LEU A 18 6.25 8.24 -1.62
C LEU A 18 6.00 9.68 -1.14
N SER A 19 5.05 9.87 -0.23
CA SER A 19 4.73 11.21 0.29
C SER A 19 5.60 11.61 1.48
N PHE A 20 6.47 10.70 1.96
CA PHE A 20 7.24 10.83 3.21
C PHE A 20 6.35 11.25 4.40
N GLY A 21 5.05 10.99 4.30
CA GLY A 21 4.02 11.52 5.18
C GLY A 21 3.48 10.45 6.12
N GLY A 22 3.88 10.50 7.39
CA GLY A 22 3.28 9.66 8.44
C GLY A 22 1.87 10.11 8.82
N PHE A 23 1.59 11.42 8.78
CA PHE A 23 0.29 11.97 9.18
C PHE A 23 -0.84 11.60 8.21
N GLY A 24 -0.65 11.80 6.90
CA GLY A 24 -1.68 11.47 5.90
C GLY A 24 -2.04 9.98 5.91
N ALA A 25 -1.02 9.12 5.97
CA ALA A 25 -1.20 7.68 6.12
C ALA A 25 -1.97 7.32 7.42
N MET A 26 -1.64 7.98 8.54
CA MET A 26 -2.36 7.79 9.80
C MET A 26 -3.84 8.22 9.68
N VAL A 27 -4.13 9.39 9.13
CA VAL A 27 -5.50 9.90 8.97
C VAL A 27 -6.34 8.95 8.12
N ARG A 28 -5.79 8.42 7.03
CA ARG A 28 -6.44 7.40 6.19
C ARG A 28 -6.79 6.13 6.99
N HIS A 29 -5.90 5.68 7.87
CA HIS A 29 -6.09 4.48 8.68
C HIS A 29 -6.84 4.71 10.00
N LEU A 30 -7.09 5.96 10.40
CA LEU A 30 -7.72 6.29 11.67
C LEU A 30 -9.08 5.59 11.89
N PRO A 31 -9.99 5.51 10.90
CA PRO A 31 -11.27 4.84 11.09
C PRO A 31 -11.15 3.35 11.43
N ARG A 32 -10.25 2.61 10.76
CA ARG A 32 -10.01 1.18 11.04
C ARG A 32 -9.28 0.98 12.36
N LEU A 33 -8.34 1.86 12.70
CA LEU A 33 -7.59 1.76 13.96
C LEU A 33 -8.49 2.05 15.15
N HIS A 34 -9.32 3.09 15.08
CA HIS A 34 -10.31 3.40 16.12
C HIS A 34 -11.23 2.21 16.39
N ARG A 35 -11.83 1.64 15.34
CA ARG A 35 -12.72 0.48 15.48
C ARG A 35 -11.98 -0.74 16.01
N GLY A 36 -10.80 -1.03 15.46
CA GLY A 36 -10.04 -2.21 15.85
C GLY A 36 -9.49 -2.15 17.28
N ILE A 37 -9.08 -0.97 17.76
CA ILE A 37 -8.68 -0.76 19.16
C ILE A 37 -9.89 -0.94 20.09
N HIS A 38 -11.05 -0.37 19.70
CA HIS A 38 -12.28 -0.53 20.47
C HIS A 38 -12.68 -2.01 20.62
N GLU A 39 -12.66 -2.77 19.52
CA GLU A 39 -12.94 -4.21 19.53
C GLU A 39 -11.88 -5.01 20.30
N ALA A 40 -10.60 -4.64 20.19
CA ALA A 40 -9.53 -5.30 20.94
C ALA A 40 -9.73 -5.16 22.45
N LEU A 41 -10.18 -3.99 22.92
CA LEU A 41 -10.51 -3.75 24.33
C LEU A 41 -11.79 -4.51 24.74
N LEU A 42 -12.84 -4.46 23.92
CA LEU A 42 -14.12 -5.14 24.21
C LEU A 42 -13.98 -6.67 24.31
N TYR A 43 -13.13 -7.26 23.48
CA TYR A 43 -13.00 -8.72 23.37
C TYR A 43 -11.74 -9.26 24.06
N ASP A 44 -11.03 -8.44 24.85
CA ASP A 44 -9.73 -8.73 25.47
C ASP A 44 -8.69 -9.32 24.49
N ALA A 45 -8.75 -8.89 23.22
CA ALA A 45 -7.80 -9.27 22.17
C ALA A 45 -6.53 -8.40 22.25
N LEU A 46 -5.89 -8.40 23.42
CA LEU A 46 -4.77 -7.51 23.77
C LEU A 46 -3.41 -8.23 23.79
N SER A 47 -3.36 -9.44 23.24
CA SER A 47 -2.10 -10.14 23.00
C SER A 47 -1.29 -9.43 21.92
N GLN A 48 0.02 -9.61 21.93
CA GLN A 48 0.91 -9.11 20.88
C GLN A 48 0.42 -9.54 19.48
N ALA A 49 0.00 -10.80 19.32
CA ALA A 49 -0.45 -11.34 18.05
C ALA A 49 -1.78 -10.74 17.57
N ALA A 50 -2.70 -10.46 18.50
CA ALA A 50 -3.97 -9.80 18.20
C ALA A 50 -3.76 -8.34 17.80
N LEU A 51 -2.94 -7.59 18.55
CA LEU A 51 -2.63 -6.19 18.27
C LEU A 51 -1.84 -6.01 16.97
N ALA A 52 -0.98 -6.98 16.61
CA ALA A 52 -0.27 -6.97 15.33
C ALA A 52 -1.23 -6.95 14.11
N GLN A 53 -2.46 -7.47 14.26
CA GLN A 53 -3.46 -7.42 13.19
C GLN A 53 -3.97 -5.99 12.89
N LEU A 54 -3.72 -5.01 13.77
CA LEU A 54 -4.03 -3.60 13.54
C LEU A 54 -2.97 -2.92 12.64
N HIS A 55 -1.80 -3.54 12.47
CA HIS A 55 -0.76 -3.12 11.53
C HIS A 55 -0.46 -4.27 10.56
N PRO A 56 -1.44 -4.66 9.73
CA PRO A 56 -1.25 -5.75 8.79
C PRO A 56 -0.23 -5.34 7.73
N TYR A 57 0.36 -6.34 7.08
CA TYR A 57 1.15 -6.12 5.87
C TYR A 57 0.30 -5.41 4.79
N GLN A 58 0.86 -4.35 4.21
CA GLN A 58 0.19 -3.46 3.25
C GLN A 58 0.90 -3.49 1.89
N PRO A 59 0.54 -4.43 0.98
CA PRO A 59 1.22 -4.56 -0.29
C PRO A 59 1.10 -3.31 -1.17
N ASN A 60 0.00 -2.56 -1.10
CA ASN A 60 -0.15 -1.28 -1.79
C ASN A 60 0.89 -0.22 -1.38
N LEU A 61 1.29 -0.17 -0.12
CA LEU A 61 2.37 0.69 0.33
C LEU A 61 3.71 0.06 0.00
N SER A 62 3.87 -1.25 0.23
CA SER A 62 5.14 -1.92 -0.02
C SER A 62 5.60 -1.75 -1.45
N VAL A 63 4.74 -1.91 -2.47
CA VAL A 63 5.13 -1.70 -3.89
C VAL A 63 5.66 -0.31 -4.20
N THR A 64 5.38 0.69 -3.37
CA THR A 64 5.82 2.06 -3.62
C THR A 64 7.30 2.30 -3.34
N TRP A 65 7.96 1.43 -2.57
CA TRP A 65 9.38 1.61 -2.26
C TRP A 65 10.27 1.58 -3.51
N LEU A 66 9.88 0.84 -4.56
CA LEU A 66 10.65 0.81 -5.80
C LEU A 66 10.74 2.20 -6.41
N PHE A 67 9.64 2.97 -6.36
CA PHE A 67 9.64 4.36 -6.81
C PHE A 67 10.60 5.19 -5.97
N GLN A 68 10.59 5.09 -4.64
CA GLN A 68 11.58 5.77 -3.81
C GLN A 68 13.02 5.39 -4.17
N ARG A 69 13.28 4.10 -4.37
CA ARG A 69 14.61 3.60 -4.72
C ARG A 69 15.09 4.25 -6.01
N THR A 70 14.22 4.37 -7.00
CA THR A 70 14.52 5.03 -8.29
C THR A 70 14.65 6.55 -8.18
N MET A 71 14.11 7.17 -7.13
CA MET A 71 14.24 8.59 -6.80
C MET A 71 15.44 8.89 -5.89
N SER A 72 16.31 7.91 -5.64
CA SER A 72 17.51 8.07 -4.81
C SER A 72 18.76 7.73 -5.61
N VAL A 73 19.88 8.35 -5.24
CA VAL A 73 21.20 8.05 -5.80
C VAL A 73 22.01 7.30 -4.75
N GLY A 74 22.53 6.12 -5.11
CA GLY A 74 23.44 5.38 -4.23
C GLY A 74 24.79 6.09 -4.09
N VAL A 75 25.49 5.87 -2.97
CA VAL A 75 26.79 6.52 -2.68
C VAL A 75 27.82 6.30 -3.80
N ASP A 76 27.81 5.10 -4.41
CA ASP A 76 28.73 4.72 -5.49
C ASP A 76 28.11 4.82 -6.90
N GLN A 77 26.92 5.42 -7.02
CA GLN A 77 26.24 5.59 -8.31
C GLN A 77 26.43 7.01 -8.83
N SER A 78 26.92 7.13 -10.05
CA SER A 78 26.88 8.38 -10.82
C SER A 78 25.75 8.28 -11.83
N LEU A 79 24.71 9.11 -11.63
CA LEU A 79 23.57 9.20 -12.52
C LEU A 79 23.58 10.57 -13.21
N ASP A 80 23.00 10.63 -14.40
CA ASP A 80 22.71 11.90 -15.05
C ASP A 80 21.87 12.78 -14.08
N PRO A 81 22.28 14.04 -13.83
CA PRO A 81 21.58 14.95 -12.91
C PRO A 81 20.06 15.04 -13.12
N ASP A 82 19.60 14.86 -14.37
CA ASP A 82 18.19 14.96 -14.74
C ASP A 82 17.45 13.62 -14.78
N ALA A 83 18.11 12.50 -14.45
CA ALA A 83 17.53 11.16 -14.55
C ALA A 83 16.26 11.00 -13.71
N ILE A 84 16.31 11.43 -12.44
CA ILE A 84 15.18 11.33 -11.52
C ILE A 84 14.02 12.20 -12.00
N ASN A 85 14.30 13.44 -12.40
CA ASN A 85 13.28 14.38 -12.91
C ASN A 85 12.59 13.83 -14.15
N ARG A 86 13.34 13.29 -15.12
CA ARG A 86 12.75 12.68 -16.32
C ARG A 86 11.94 11.44 -16.01
N LEU A 87 12.38 10.60 -15.06
CA LEU A 87 11.61 9.46 -14.61
C LEU A 87 10.28 9.89 -13.98
N MET A 88 10.32 10.86 -13.06
CA MET A 88 9.12 11.39 -12.41
C MET A 88 8.15 12.01 -13.39
N ASN A 89 8.63 12.85 -14.29
CA ASN A 89 7.80 13.41 -15.35
C ASN A 89 7.15 12.31 -16.20
N ALA A 90 7.91 11.29 -16.61
CA ALA A 90 7.37 10.19 -17.40
C ALA A 90 6.28 9.40 -16.64
N VAL A 91 6.52 9.07 -15.37
CA VAL A 91 5.54 8.36 -14.53
C VAL A 91 4.26 9.17 -14.35
N PHE A 92 4.37 10.46 -14.00
CA PHE A 92 3.20 11.30 -13.79
C PHE A 92 2.44 11.58 -15.10
N LEU A 93 3.14 11.81 -16.22
CA LEU A 93 2.50 11.95 -17.53
C LEU A 93 1.79 10.65 -17.95
N ALA A 94 2.39 9.49 -17.70
CA ALA A 94 1.74 8.21 -17.98
C ALA A 94 0.47 8.03 -17.14
N MET A 95 0.50 8.38 -15.86
CA MET A 95 -0.69 8.34 -15.00
C MET A 95 -1.76 9.37 -15.40
N GLU A 96 -1.35 10.58 -15.78
CA GLU A 96 -2.25 11.63 -16.26
C GLU A 96 -2.97 11.18 -17.53
N GLN A 97 -2.27 10.54 -18.47
CA GLN A 97 -2.87 9.96 -19.68
C GLN A 97 -3.88 8.85 -19.39
N LEU A 98 -3.69 8.09 -18.30
CA LEU A 98 -4.63 7.08 -17.82
C LEU A 98 -5.81 7.69 -17.04
N GLY A 99 -5.70 8.95 -16.65
CA GLY A 99 -6.76 9.76 -16.04
C GLY A 99 -6.83 9.70 -14.51
N ASP A 100 -7.81 10.45 -13.99
CA ASP A 100 -8.07 10.62 -12.56
C ASP A 100 -8.18 9.32 -11.75
N PRO A 101 -8.83 8.23 -12.25
CA PRO A 101 -8.92 6.97 -11.52
C PRO A 101 -7.57 6.30 -11.25
N VAL A 102 -6.51 6.66 -11.97
CA VAL A 102 -5.14 6.17 -11.74
C VAL A 102 -4.33 7.18 -10.94
N LEU A 103 -4.36 8.46 -11.33
CA LEU A 103 -3.51 9.49 -10.74
C LEU A 103 -3.94 9.86 -9.31
N LYS A 104 -5.24 10.10 -9.06
CA LYS A 104 -5.70 10.60 -7.76
C LYS A 104 -5.48 9.62 -6.60
N PRO A 105 -5.79 8.31 -6.73
CA PRO A 105 -5.46 7.35 -5.67
C PRO A 105 -3.96 7.26 -5.43
N PHE A 106 -3.13 7.28 -6.48
CA PHE A 106 -1.69 7.22 -6.36
C PHE A 106 -1.12 8.39 -5.53
N LEU A 107 -1.58 9.62 -5.79
CA LEU A 107 -1.20 10.81 -5.00
C LEU A 107 -1.63 10.75 -3.52
N GLN A 108 -2.58 9.89 -3.18
CA GLN A 108 -3.06 9.67 -1.81
C GLN A 108 -2.46 8.41 -1.17
N ASP A 109 -1.42 7.85 -1.79
CA ASP A 109 -0.77 6.59 -1.38
C ASP A 109 -1.71 5.37 -1.43
N VAL A 110 -2.79 5.45 -2.20
CA VAL A 110 -3.78 4.40 -2.39
C VAL A 110 -3.48 3.67 -3.70
N VAL A 111 -2.33 2.99 -3.75
CA VAL A 111 -1.95 2.22 -4.94
C VAL A 111 -2.85 1.01 -5.10
N GLN A 112 -3.43 0.87 -6.28
CA GLN A 112 -4.29 -0.25 -6.65
C GLN A 112 -3.59 -1.10 -7.73
N PHE A 113 -3.81 -2.42 -7.69
CA PHE A 113 -3.18 -3.35 -8.63
C PHE A 113 -3.42 -2.96 -10.10
N GLY A 114 -4.67 -2.69 -10.48
CA GLY A 114 -5.03 -2.34 -11.85
C GLY A 114 -4.38 -1.04 -12.32
N ALA A 115 -4.47 0.02 -11.52
CA ALA A 115 -3.87 1.32 -11.81
C ALA A 115 -2.34 1.23 -11.97
N LEU A 116 -1.67 0.48 -11.08
CA LEU A 116 -0.23 0.25 -11.16
C LEU A 116 0.14 -0.56 -12.41
N SER A 117 -0.60 -1.63 -12.72
CA SER A 117 -0.37 -2.46 -13.91
C SER A 117 -0.48 -1.64 -15.20
N GLN A 118 -1.53 -0.81 -15.29
CA GLN A 118 -1.74 0.08 -16.43
C GLN A 118 -0.61 1.09 -16.55
N THR A 119 -0.20 1.71 -15.44
CA THR A 119 0.90 2.68 -15.44
C THR A 119 2.21 2.04 -15.90
N LEU A 120 2.57 0.88 -15.37
CA LEU A 120 3.79 0.17 -15.76
C LEU A 120 3.76 -0.25 -17.23
N SER A 121 2.60 -0.68 -17.73
CA SER A 121 2.43 -1.00 -19.15
C SER A 121 2.56 0.24 -20.04
N GLN A 122 1.88 1.34 -19.68
CA GLN A 122 1.95 2.62 -20.38
C GLN A 122 3.38 3.17 -20.43
N MET A 123 4.11 3.09 -19.32
CA MET A 123 5.52 3.45 -19.22
C MET A 123 6.40 2.58 -20.12
N SER A 124 6.14 1.28 -20.16
CA SER A 124 6.93 0.34 -20.97
C SER A 124 6.76 0.58 -22.47
N VAL A 125 5.58 1.06 -22.90
CA VAL A 125 5.28 1.38 -24.31
C VAL A 125 5.77 2.79 -24.67
N THR A 126 5.50 3.79 -23.83
CA THR A 126 5.73 5.21 -24.15
C THR A 126 7.17 5.64 -23.86
N TYR A 127 7.79 5.07 -22.82
CA TYR A 127 9.12 5.45 -22.34
C TYR A 127 10.06 4.23 -22.16
N PRO A 128 10.22 3.35 -23.17
CA PRO A 128 11.01 2.11 -23.05
C PRO A 128 12.47 2.37 -22.66
N ASN A 129 13.05 3.49 -23.12
CA ASN A 129 14.42 3.89 -22.78
C ASN A 129 14.59 4.24 -21.30
N ILE A 130 13.55 4.77 -20.65
CA ILE A 130 13.59 5.06 -19.22
C ILE A 130 13.52 3.74 -18.44
N VAL A 131 12.54 2.88 -18.76
CA VAL A 131 12.33 1.59 -18.08
C VAL A 131 13.57 0.69 -18.15
N THR A 132 14.20 0.57 -19.32
CA THR A 132 15.40 -0.26 -19.49
C THR A 132 16.60 0.23 -18.69
N ARG A 133 16.72 1.54 -18.45
CA ARG A 133 17.78 2.13 -17.60
C ARG A 133 17.53 1.94 -16.10
N LEU A 134 16.28 1.74 -15.68
CA LEU A 134 15.96 1.49 -14.27
C LEU A 134 16.47 0.14 -13.78
N ILE A 135 16.49 -0.87 -14.65
CA ILE A 135 16.90 -2.24 -14.29
C ILE A 135 18.32 -2.27 -13.70
N PRO A 136 19.36 -1.75 -14.38
CA PRO A 136 20.71 -1.71 -13.81
C PRO A 136 20.83 -0.73 -12.63
N GLN A 137 20.05 0.36 -12.59
CA GLN A 137 20.07 1.33 -11.49
C GLN A 137 19.55 0.72 -10.18
N VAL A 138 18.45 -0.02 -10.24
CA VAL A 138 17.81 -0.65 -9.09
C VAL A 138 18.53 -1.96 -8.71
N GLY A 139 18.93 -2.74 -9.72
CA GLY A 139 19.50 -4.08 -9.56
C GLY A 139 18.43 -5.18 -9.56
N LEU A 140 18.83 -6.38 -9.95
CA LEU A 140 17.92 -7.54 -10.06
C LEU A 140 17.36 -8.03 -8.70
N PRO A 141 18.15 -8.17 -7.62
CA PRO A 141 17.62 -8.68 -6.36
C PRO A 141 16.49 -7.81 -5.77
N PRO A 142 16.61 -6.46 -5.74
CA PRO A 142 15.49 -5.61 -5.30
C PRO A 142 14.26 -5.68 -6.22
N LEU A 143 14.43 -5.87 -7.53
CA LEU A 143 13.30 -6.05 -8.45
C LEU A 143 12.54 -7.37 -8.19
N MET A 144 13.27 -8.44 -7.87
CA MET A 144 12.64 -9.72 -7.47
C MET A 144 11.89 -9.60 -6.14
N ASP A 145 12.44 -8.86 -5.19
CA ASP A 145 11.74 -8.50 -3.96
C ASP A 145 10.45 -7.73 -4.28
N TRP A 146 10.52 -6.76 -5.18
CA TRP A 146 9.36 -5.95 -5.58
C TRP A 146 8.26 -6.76 -6.25
N MET A 147 8.64 -7.73 -7.06
CA MET A 147 7.68 -8.63 -7.69
C MET A 147 6.84 -9.40 -6.66
N ARG A 148 7.40 -9.75 -5.49
CA ARG A 148 6.62 -10.40 -4.41
C ARG A 148 5.53 -9.48 -3.86
N HIS A 149 5.84 -8.19 -3.65
CA HIS A 149 4.85 -7.20 -3.20
C HIS A 149 3.80 -6.92 -4.27
N TYR A 150 4.21 -6.84 -5.53
CA TYR A 150 3.30 -6.66 -6.67
C TYR A 150 2.32 -7.83 -6.81
N LEU A 151 2.80 -9.07 -6.72
CA LEU A 151 1.93 -10.25 -6.73
C LEU A 151 1.01 -10.29 -5.51
N SER A 152 1.52 -9.94 -4.32
CA SER A 152 0.72 -9.82 -3.11
C SER A 152 -0.41 -8.80 -3.26
N LEU A 153 -0.12 -7.65 -3.90
CA LEU A 153 -1.13 -6.63 -4.21
C LEU A 153 -2.23 -7.19 -5.12
N GLY A 154 -1.86 -7.96 -6.14
CA GLY A 154 -2.81 -8.66 -7.01
C GLY A 154 -3.67 -9.66 -6.24
N VAL A 155 -3.07 -10.50 -5.39
CA VAL A 155 -3.78 -11.46 -4.53
C VAL A 155 -4.73 -10.76 -3.58
N TYR A 156 -4.30 -9.69 -2.92
CA TYR A 156 -5.13 -8.89 -2.02
C TYR A 156 -6.31 -8.28 -2.75
N SER A 157 -6.07 -7.73 -3.95
CA SER A 157 -7.12 -7.12 -4.78
C SER A 157 -8.18 -8.13 -5.20
N ALA A 158 -7.76 -9.36 -5.56
CA ALA A 158 -8.68 -10.43 -5.93
C ALA A 158 -9.42 -11.03 -4.73
N ALA A 159 -8.76 -11.19 -3.58
CA ALA A 159 -9.34 -11.80 -2.39
C ALA A 159 -10.28 -10.86 -1.62
N CYS A 160 -10.04 -9.54 -1.65
CA CYS A 160 -10.81 -8.53 -0.94
C CYS A 160 -12.33 -8.64 -1.13
N PRO A 161 -12.90 -8.67 -2.36
CA PRO A 161 -14.34 -8.80 -2.54
C PRO A 161 -14.89 -10.13 -2.02
N ALA A 162 -14.16 -11.24 -2.23
CA ALA A 162 -14.58 -12.56 -1.77
C ALA A 162 -14.64 -12.64 -0.24
N VAL A 163 -13.64 -12.12 0.46
CA VAL A 163 -13.61 -12.12 1.93
C VAL A 163 -14.63 -11.15 2.53
N LYS A 164 -14.84 -9.99 1.90
CA LYS A 164 -15.94 -9.07 2.29
C LYS A 164 -17.31 -9.73 2.18
N ALA A 165 -17.54 -10.55 1.14
CA ALA A 165 -18.80 -11.29 1.00
C ALA A 165 -19.02 -12.31 2.14
N LEU A 166 -17.95 -12.77 2.80
CA LEU A 166 -18.02 -13.66 3.95
C LEU A 166 -18.19 -12.93 5.29
N GLN A 167 -18.23 -11.59 5.31
CA GLN A 167 -18.40 -10.79 6.54
C GLN A 167 -19.58 -11.22 7.42
N PRO A 168 -20.78 -11.53 6.88
CA PRO A 168 -21.91 -12.00 7.69
C PRO A 168 -21.60 -13.27 8.48
N LEU A 169 -20.73 -14.14 7.96
CA LEU A 169 -20.30 -15.36 8.65
C LEU A 169 -19.37 -15.04 9.82
N PHE A 170 -18.45 -14.08 9.66
CA PHE A 170 -17.57 -13.64 10.75
C PHE A 170 -18.35 -13.02 11.91
N HIS A 171 -19.44 -12.33 11.63
CA HIS A 171 -20.31 -11.78 12.67
C HIS A 171 -21.03 -12.85 13.50
N GLN A 172 -21.16 -14.09 13.00
CA GLN A 172 -21.73 -15.21 13.75
C GLN A 172 -20.71 -15.89 14.67
N LEU A 173 -19.42 -15.58 14.53
CA LEU A 173 -18.37 -16.16 15.35
C LEU A 173 -18.38 -15.58 16.77
N PRO A 174 -17.77 -16.30 17.75
CA PRO A 174 -17.47 -15.75 19.06
C PRO A 174 -16.66 -14.45 18.98
N PRO A 175 -16.66 -13.62 20.03
CA PRO A 175 -16.06 -12.28 20.01
C PRO A 175 -14.64 -12.21 19.43
N LEU A 176 -13.77 -13.14 19.83
CA LEU A 176 -12.39 -13.20 19.33
C LEU A 176 -12.32 -13.59 17.85
N GLY A 177 -13.18 -14.50 17.39
CA GLY A 177 -13.26 -14.88 15.97
C GLY A 177 -13.75 -13.72 15.11
N ARG A 178 -14.74 -12.96 15.60
CA ARG A 178 -15.23 -11.74 14.95
C ARG A 178 -14.10 -10.72 14.80
N TYR A 179 -13.34 -10.45 15.87
CA TYR A 179 -12.17 -9.56 15.82
C TYR A 179 -11.21 -9.92 14.69
N TYR A 180 -10.78 -11.18 14.60
CA TYR A 180 -9.85 -11.60 13.56
C TYR A 180 -10.45 -11.52 12.15
N GLY A 181 -11.75 -11.83 12.00
CA GLY A 181 -12.47 -11.67 10.73
C GLY A 181 -12.49 -10.21 10.26
N ASP A 182 -12.82 -9.28 11.17
CA ASP A 182 -12.84 -7.84 10.87
C ASP A 182 -11.43 -7.32 10.53
N ARG A 183 -10.39 -7.77 11.26
CA ARG A 183 -9.00 -7.41 10.95
C ARG A 183 -8.52 -7.96 9.61
N LEU A 184 -8.97 -9.14 9.20
CA LEU A 184 -8.68 -9.69 7.87
C LEU A 184 -9.32 -8.84 6.77
N ILE A 185 -10.57 -8.43 6.94
CA ILE A 185 -11.26 -7.52 6.01
C ILE A 185 -10.54 -6.17 5.94
N ASP A 186 -10.14 -5.61 7.08
CA ASP A 186 -9.36 -4.37 7.13
C ASP A 186 -8.03 -4.52 6.38
N ALA A 187 -7.29 -5.61 6.64
CA ALA A 187 -6.01 -5.89 5.99
C ALA A 187 -6.14 -5.98 4.46
N LEU A 188 -7.14 -6.70 3.96
CA LEU A 188 -7.39 -6.82 2.52
C LEU A 188 -7.87 -5.50 1.91
N SER A 189 -8.78 -4.79 2.58
CA SER A 189 -9.34 -3.53 2.08
C SER A 189 -8.26 -2.47 1.91
N TYR A 190 -7.49 -2.23 2.96
CA TYR A 190 -6.47 -1.20 2.96
C TYR A 190 -5.21 -1.65 2.22
N GLY A 191 -4.83 -2.93 2.30
CA GLY A 191 -3.68 -3.48 1.60
C GLY A 191 -3.84 -3.57 0.08
N SER A 192 -5.08 -3.65 -0.43
CA SER A 192 -5.38 -3.60 -1.87
C SER A 192 -5.67 -2.20 -2.41
N GLY A 193 -5.81 -1.20 -1.54
CA GLY A 193 -6.32 0.12 -1.92
C GLY A 193 -7.83 0.15 -2.25
N ALA A 194 -8.59 -0.89 -1.87
CA ALA A 194 -10.04 -0.94 -2.02
C ALA A 194 -10.78 -0.06 -0.98
N ASP A 195 -10.05 0.58 -0.08
CA ASP A 195 -10.56 1.64 0.80
C ASP A 195 -10.66 3.00 0.09
N TYR A 196 -10.13 3.12 -1.14
CA TYR A 196 -10.31 4.32 -1.95
C TYR A 196 -11.80 4.57 -2.21
N ARG A 197 -12.30 5.67 -1.65
CA ARG A 197 -13.57 6.26 -2.02
C ARG A 197 -13.19 7.45 -2.88
N GLY A 198 -13.19 7.27 -4.20
CA GLY A 198 -13.07 8.41 -5.11
C GLY A 198 -14.06 9.49 -4.69
N HIS A 199 -13.75 10.75 -4.96
CA HIS A 199 -14.72 11.83 -4.74
C HIS A 199 -16.03 11.47 -5.46
N GLU A 200 -17.00 10.91 -4.73
CA GLU A 200 -18.34 11.48 -4.79
C GLU A 200 -18.12 12.93 -4.34
N ALA A 201 -18.11 13.85 -5.32
CA ALA A 201 -18.29 15.26 -5.00
C ALA A 201 -19.64 15.40 -4.28
N PRO A 202 -19.72 16.34 -3.32
CA PRO A 202 -20.17 16.14 -1.94
C PRO A 202 -21.63 15.72 -1.74
#